data_AF-A0AB34X1B9-F1
#
_entry.id   AF-A0AB34X1B9-F1
#
_cell.length_a   1.000
_cell.length_b   1.000
_cell.length_c   1.000
_cell.angle_alpha   90.00
_cell.angle_beta   90.00
_cell.angle_gamma   90.00
#
_symmetry.space_group_name_H-M   'P 1'
#
loop_
_entity.id
_entity.type
_entity.pdbx_description
1 polymer ?
#
loop_
_entity_poly.entity_id
_entity_poly.type
_entity_poly.pdbx_seq_one_letter_code
_entity_poly.pdbx_strand_id
1 'polypeptide(L)'
;MANKNVGIPSLFRQLLFWVLVAIVAGALIGMIPGLPKGFISPFATFNDIFGKFLSFCIPLIILGLVGPALADLGRGAGKWLLATVAIAYGSTLFAGFGTYGIASLVFPRILTESAPELKEPKNAVASLLGDNLNITPVLDVTGALILAFILGICMAALNTPTLHRAYSEFRDITMLMIKRAIVPLLPLFIFGTFLNMSYSGQIALVIKVMIKVILVSVILTVVLLLLQYTVAGAIAKVNPFTALGRMAKAYFTALGTASSAATIPVTYQCARNNGVSAEIAGFTIPLCATIHLGGSTVKITAFALAVLQMTGQSVTFGKMAMAIIILGITMVAAPGVPGGAIAAAQGVLMGFLGFSPELYSLMVALYVAIDSIGTATNVTGDGAIALVVNTLAGGSLGNEKGKAMATAETMVSASD
;
A
#
# COMPACT_ATOMS: atom_id res chain seq x y z
N MET A 1 -15.52 -0.90 31.15
CA MET A 1 -16.88 -0.36 30.97
C MET A 1 -17.35 -0.68 29.56
N ALA A 2 -18.47 -1.39 29.44
CA ALA A 2 -19.00 -1.90 28.17
C ALA A 2 -19.58 -0.76 27.32
N ASN A 3 -19.01 -0.51 26.15
CA ASN A 3 -19.57 0.42 25.17
C ASN A 3 -20.53 -0.33 24.24
N LYS A 4 -21.84 -0.21 24.52
CA LYS A 4 -22.91 -0.65 23.59
C LYS A 4 -22.99 0.36 22.45
N ASN A 5 -22.17 0.17 21.42
CA ASN A 5 -22.39 0.85 20.14
C ASN A 5 -23.56 0.17 19.41
N VAL A 6 -24.66 0.89 19.28
CA VAL A 6 -25.77 0.57 18.36
C VAL A 6 -25.18 0.39 16.96
N GLY A 7 -25.32 -0.81 16.41
CA GLY A 7 -24.51 -1.31 15.31
C GLY A 7 -24.96 -0.81 13.95
N ILE A 8 -24.22 0.15 13.39
CA ILE A 8 -24.08 0.22 11.93
C ILE A 8 -23.35 -1.08 11.50
N PRO A 9 -23.89 -1.86 10.54
CA PRO A 9 -23.28 -3.12 10.09
C PRO A 9 -21.82 -2.93 9.70
N SER A 10 -20.95 -3.90 10.01
CA SER A 10 -19.48 -3.80 9.81
C SER A 10 -19.09 -3.43 8.37
N LEU A 11 -19.93 -3.79 7.39
CA LEU A 11 -19.77 -3.45 5.97
C LEU A 11 -19.67 -1.93 5.72
N PHE A 12 -20.44 -1.11 6.45
CA PHE A 12 -20.48 0.35 6.28
C PHE A 12 -19.32 1.08 6.99
N ARG A 13 -18.44 0.36 7.71
CA ARG A 13 -17.21 0.93 8.29
C ARG A 13 -15.99 0.72 7.41
N GLN A 14 -16.11 -0.10 6.37
CA GLN A 14 -14.97 -0.45 5.53
C GLN A 14 -14.82 0.60 4.42
N LEU A 15 -13.66 1.26 4.39
CA LEU A 15 -13.26 2.18 3.32
C LEU A 15 -13.48 1.55 1.94
N LEU A 16 -13.18 0.25 1.81
CA LEU A 16 -13.41 -0.55 0.60
C LEU A 16 -14.85 -0.42 0.07
N PHE A 17 -15.85 -0.58 0.93
CA PHE A 17 -17.25 -0.49 0.54
C PHE A 17 -17.59 0.90 0.00
N TRP A 18 -17.21 1.95 0.72
CA TRP A 18 -17.51 3.33 0.32
C TRP A 18 -16.76 3.76 -0.92
N VAL A 19 -15.52 3.31 -1.11
CA VAL A 19 -14.75 3.55 -2.33
C VAL A 19 -15.42 2.86 -3.53
N LEU A 20 -15.85 1.61 -3.40
CA LEU A 20 -16.58 0.90 -4.47
C LEU A 20 -17.90 1.60 -4.81
N VAL A 21 -18.68 1.99 -3.79
CA VAL A 21 -19.92 2.75 -3.98
C VAL A 21 -19.65 4.08 -4.67
N ALA A 22 -18.61 4.81 -4.25
CA ALA A 22 -18.22 6.08 -4.85
C ALA A 22 -17.83 5.94 -6.33
N ILE A 23 -17.06 4.91 -6.68
CA ILE A 23 -16.67 4.61 -8.06
C ILE A 23 -17.91 4.34 -8.91
N VAL A 24 -18.75 3.40 -8.48
CA VAL A 24 -19.93 2.97 -9.24
C VAL A 24 -20.94 4.12 -9.36
N ALA A 25 -21.22 4.83 -8.27
CA ALA A 25 -22.16 5.94 -8.29
C ALA A 25 -21.64 7.11 -9.13
N GLY A 26 -20.36 7.49 -9.00
CA GLY A 26 -19.75 8.57 -9.79
C GLY A 26 -19.76 8.23 -11.27
N ALA A 27 -19.40 6.98 -11.61
CA ALA A 27 -19.47 6.46 -12.96
C ALA A 27 -20.88 6.52 -13.55
N LEU A 28 -21.87 5.92 -12.89
CA LEU A 28 -23.23 5.81 -13.43
C LEU A 28 -23.91 7.18 -13.53
N ILE A 29 -23.75 8.06 -12.54
CA ILE A 29 -24.34 9.40 -12.56
C ILE A 29 -23.71 10.24 -13.66
N GLY A 30 -22.39 10.16 -13.86
CA GLY A 30 -21.72 10.91 -14.91
C GLY A 30 -22.03 10.42 -16.33
N MET A 31 -22.65 9.24 -16.51
CA MET A 31 -23.15 8.76 -17.79
C MET A 31 -24.53 9.30 -18.15
N ILE A 32 -25.24 9.97 -17.23
CA ILE A 32 -26.59 10.49 -17.48
C ILE A 32 -26.52 11.60 -18.55
N PRO A 33 -27.18 11.41 -19.71
CA PRO A 33 -27.19 12.43 -20.76
C PRO A 33 -27.85 13.72 -20.27
N GLY A 34 -27.21 14.87 -20.52
CA GLY A 34 -27.74 16.18 -20.15
C GLY A 34 -27.59 16.54 -18.68
N LEU A 35 -26.73 15.86 -17.91
CA LEU A 35 -26.46 16.19 -16.51
C LEU A 35 -26.07 17.68 -16.36
N PRO A 36 -26.80 18.48 -15.55
CA PRO A 36 -26.53 19.90 -15.43
C PRO A 36 -25.15 20.17 -14.85
N LYS A 37 -24.39 21.10 -15.46
CA LYS A 37 -23.06 21.49 -14.95
C LYS A 37 -23.09 21.92 -13.48
N GLY A 38 -24.16 22.61 -13.06
CA GLY A 38 -24.35 23.03 -11.66
C GLY A 38 -24.46 21.89 -10.64
N PHE A 39 -24.76 20.66 -11.07
CA PHE A 39 -24.70 19.47 -10.22
C PHE A 39 -23.26 18.98 -10.04
N ILE A 40 -22.42 19.12 -11.07
CA ILE A 40 -21.04 18.62 -11.09
C ILE A 40 -20.09 19.62 -10.42
N SER A 41 -20.33 20.93 -10.59
CA SER A 41 -19.49 22.01 -10.07
C SER A 41 -19.12 21.88 -8.59
N PRO A 42 -20.03 21.53 -7.65
CA PRO A 42 -19.68 21.35 -6.24
C PRO A 42 -18.65 20.23 -6.02
N PHE A 43 -18.80 19.10 -6.71
CA PHE A 43 -17.86 17.99 -6.62
C PHE A 43 -16.51 18.32 -7.28
N ALA A 44 -16.52 18.99 -8.43
CA ALA A 44 -15.29 19.49 -9.05
C ALA A 44 -14.55 20.49 -8.15
N THR A 45 -15.29 21.36 -7.45
CA THR A 45 -14.74 22.31 -6.48
C THR A 45 -14.14 21.60 -5.28
N PHE A 46 -14.86 20.63 -4.69
CA PHE A 46 -14.35 19.80 -3.61
C PHE A 46 -13.06 19.07 -4.03
N ASN A 47 -13.05 18.48 -5.23
CA ASN A 47 -11.89 17.77 -5.76
C ASN A 47 -10.67 18.69 -5.92
N ASP A 48 -10.86 19.90 -6.44
CA ASP A 48 -9.77 20.88 -6.55
C ASP A 48 -9.19 21.25 -5.17
N ILE A 49 -10.03 21.63 -4.22
CA ILE A 49 -9.58 22.01 -2.85
C ILE A 49 -8.90 20.82 -2.16
N PHE A 50 -9.55 19.65 -2.20
CA PHE A 50 -9.05 18.48 -1.50
C PHE A 50 -7.78 17.93 -2.16
N GLY A 51 -7.66 17.98 -3.50
CA GLY A 51 -6.42 17.64 -4.21
C GLY A 51 -5.25 18.54 -3.85
N LYS A 52 -5.50 19.85 -3.68
CA LYS A 52 -4.51 20.81 -3.16
C LYS A 52 -4.13 20.52 -1.71
N PHE A 53 -5.10 20.18 -0.86
CA PHE A 53 -4.86 19.73 0.52
C PHE A 53 -4.03 18.44 0.58
N LEU A 54 -4.33 17.43 -0.25
CA LEU A 54 -3.53 16.22 -0.35
C LEU A 54 -2.09 16.55 -0.75
N SER A 55 -1.93 17.42 -1.76
CA SER A 55 -0.61 17.88 -2.21
C SER A 55 0.20 18.53 -1.09
N PHE A 56 -0.45 19.32 -0.24
CA PHE A 56 0.15 19.92 0.96
C PHE A 56 0.58 18.89 2.00
N CYS A 57 -0.22 17.84 2.21
CA CYS A 57 0.05 16.79 3.18
C CYS A 57 1.17 15.82 2.76
N ILE A 58 1.44 15.64 1.46
CA ILE A 58 2.42 14.65 0.95
C ILE A 58 3.80 14.76 1.62
N PRO A 59 4.45 15.95 1.68
CA PRO A 59 5.77 16.07 2.29
C PRO A 59 5.78 15.68 3.76
N LEU A 60 4.71 16.02 4.49
CA LEU A 60 4.53 15.68 5.90
C LEU A 60 4.37 14.18 6.08
N ILE A 61 3.62 13.53 5.19
CA ILE A 61 3.45 12.06 5.17
C ILE A 61 4.78 11.37 4.94
N ILE A 62 5.59 11.85 4.00
CA ILE A 62 6.92 11.28 3.73
C ILE A 62 7.82 11.42 4.95
N LEU A 63 7.90 12.61 5.54
CA LEU A 63 8.72 12.83 6.74
C LEU A 63 8.23 12.01 7.93
N GLY A 64 6.91 11.92 8.11
CA GLY A 64 6.26 11.23 9.23
C GLY A 64 6.26 9.71 9.11
N LEU A 65 6.36 9.14 7.91
CA LEU A 65 6.37 7.69 7.72
C LEU A 65 7.75 7.13 7.40
N VAL A 66 8.48 7.75 6.47
CA VAL A 66 9.77 7.20 5.97
C VAL A 66 10.89 7.41 6.99
N GLY A 67 10.99 8.59 7.60
CA GLY A 67 12.05 8.91 8.55
C GLY A 67 12.05 8.02 9.79
N PRO A 68 10.92 7.89 10.51
CA PRO A 68 10.80 6.99 11.67
C PRO A 68 11.06 5.53 11.31
N ALA A 69 10.54 5.05 10.16
CA ALA A 69 10.75 3.67 9.72
C ALA A 69 12.25 3.35 9.55
N LEU A 70 13.02 4.26 8.95
CA LEU A 70 14.47 4.12 8.81
C LEU A 70 15.21 4.18 10.16
N ALA A 71 14.73 5.00 11.10
CA ALA A 71 15.32 5.08 12.43
C ALA A 71 15.03 3.83 13.28
N ASP A 72 13.82 3.27 13.18
CA ASP A 72 13.37 2.06 13.87
C ASP A 72 14.17 0.82 13.40
N LEU A 73 14.50 0.74 12.11
CA LEU A 73 15.31 -0.35 11.53
C LEU A 73 16.73 -0.45 12.11
N GLY A 74 17.29 0.64 12.63
CA GLY A 74 18.68 0.73 13.07
C GLY A 74 18.97 0.36 14.54
N ARG A 75 17.94 0.19 15.40
CA ARG A 75 18.15 0.04 16.85
C ARG A 75 17.89 -1.37 17.37
N GLY A 76 18.95 -2.02 17.85
CA GLY A 76 18.88 -3.07 18.89
C GLY A 76 18.19 -4.39 18.52
N ALA A 77 17.92 -4.62 17.24
CA ALA A 77 17.29 -5.83 16.75
C ALA A 77 18.18 -7.06 16.98
N GLY A 78 17.63 -8.13 17.56
CA GLY A 78 18.29 -9.45 17.56
C GLY A 78 18.57 -9.91 16.12
N LYS A 79 19.58 -10.77 15.93
CA LYS A 79 19.94 -11.35 14.62
C LYS A 79 18.71 -11.84 13.85
N TRP A 80 17.76 -12.49 14.52
CA TRP A 80 16.58 -13.05 13.87
C TRP A 80 15.58 -11.99 13.38
N LEU A 81 15.51 -10.85 14.06
CA LEU A 81 14.74 -9.72 13.57
C LEU A 81 15.37 -9.12 12.33
N LEU A 82 16.69 -8.85 12.36
CA LEU A 82 17.39 -8.33 11.18
C LEU A 82 17.29 -9.28 9.99
N ALA A 83 17.43 -10.59 10.22
CA ALA A 83 17.27 -11.61 9.18
C ALA A 83 15.84 -11.63 8.60
N THR A 84 14.82 -11.56 9.45
CA THR A 84 13.41 -11.56 9.01
C THR A 84 13.09 -10.29 8.21
N VAL A 85 13.54 -9.13 8.68
CA VAL A 85 13.40 -7.85 7.96
C VAL A 85 14.10 -7.91 6.60
N ALA A 86 15.33 -8.42 6.55
CA ALA A 86 16.08 -8.54 5.29
C ALA A 86 15.37 -9.47 4.28
N ILE A 87 14.84 -10.61 4.74
CA ILE A 87 14.09 -11.55 3.90
C ILE A 87 12.78 -10.90 3.40
N ALA A 88 12.02 -10.26 4.29
CA ALA A 88 10.77 -9.59 3.96
C ALA A 88 10.97 -8.44 2.96
N TYR A 89 11.98 -7.61 3.20
CA TYR A 89 12.33 -6.50 2.31
C TYR A 89 12.84 -7.01 0.96
N GLY A 90 13.72 -8.01 0.95
CA GLY A 90 14.20 -8.65 -0.27
C GLY A 90 13.08 -9.27 -1.10
N SER A 91 12.13 -9.96 -0.46
CA SER A 91 10.90 -10.49 -1.08
C SER A 91 10.05 -9.37 -1.70
N THR A 92 9.89 -8.25 -0.99
CA THR A 92 9.12 -7.09 -1.45
C THR A 92 9.79 -6.41 -2.65
N LEU A 93 11.12 -6.23 -2.62
CA LEU A 93 11.86 -5.69 -3.76
C LEU A 93 11.79 -6.63 -4.97
N PHE A 94 11.95 -7.94 -4.77
CA PHE A 94 11.80 -8.93 -5.83
C PHE A 94 10.41 -8.85 -6.48
N ALA A 95 9.36 -8.71 -5.67
CA ALA A 95 8.00 -8.53 -6.15
C ALA A 95 7.84 -7.26 -7.02
N GLY A 96 8.41 -6.12 -6.58
CA GLY A 96 8.37 -4.86 -7.33
C GLY A 96 9.19 -4.89 -8.62
N PHE A 97 10.44 -5.32 -8.56
CA PHE A 97 11.32 -5.40 -9.74
C PHE A 97 10.85 -6.46 -10.73
N GLY A 98 10.37 -7.62 -10.25
CA GLY A 98 9.77 -8.65 -11.08
C GLY A 98 8.52 -8.13 -11.79
N THR A 99 7.65 -7.41 -11.07
CA THR A 99 6.49 -6.74 -11.66
C THR A 99 6.91 -5.73 -12.72
N TYR A 100 7.89 -4.88 -12.44
CA TYR A 100 8.41 -3.92 -13.41
C TYR A 100 8.90 -4.63 -14.69
N GLY A 101 9.69 -5.70 -14.56
CA GLY A 101 10.19 -6.45 -15.69
C GLY A 101 9.07 -7.03 -16.55
N ILE A 102 8.09 -7.72 -15.94
CA ILE A 102 6.96 -8.30 -16.68
C ILE A 102 6.06 -7.22 -17.27
N ALA A 103 5.69 -6.21 -16.50
CA ALA A 103 4.82 -5.12 -16.94
C ALA A 103 5.45 -4.34 -18.11
N SER A 104 6.75 -4.07 -18.07
CA SER A 104 7.45 -3.36 -19.15
C SER A 104 7.47 -4.13 -20.47
N LEU A 105 7.36 -5.46 -20.42
CA LEU A 105 7.29 -6.32 -21.61
C LEU A 105 5.84 -6.52 -22.09
N VAL A 106 4.90 -6.65 -21.15
CA VAL A 106 3.50 -7.01 -21.44
C VAL A 106 2.66 -5.78 -21.75
N PHE A 107 2.75 -4.71 -20.96
CA PHE A 107 1.87 -3.54 -21.08
C PHE A 107 1.97 -2.81 -22.42
N PRO A 108 3.15 -2.63 -23.05
CA PRO A 108 3.23 -2.07 -24.40
C PRO A 108 2.39 -2.83 -25.45
N ARG A 109 2.13 -4.12 -25.22
CA ARG A 109 1.38 -4.98 -26.16
C ARG A 109 -0.11 -5.01 -25.86
N ILE A 110 -0.49 -4.90 -24.58
CA ILE A 110 -1.89 -5.07 -24.16
C ILE A 110 -2.59 -3.75 -23.84
N LEU A 111 -1.86 -2.69 -23.47
CA LEU A 111 -2.37 -1.35 -23.20
C LEU A 111 -2.06 -0.44 -24.40
N THR A 112 -2.78 -0.67 -25.50
CA THR A 112 -2.67 0.14 -26.72
C THR A 112 -3.49 1.43 -26.64
N GLU A 113 -4.36 1.51 -25.64
CA GLU A 113 -5.16 2.68 -25.32
C GLU A 113 -4.29 3.79 -24.70
N SER A 114 -4.52 5.05 -25.11
CA SER A 114 -3.85 6.23 -24.55
C SER A 114 -4.87 7.26 -24.09
N ALA A 115 -4.64 7.83 -22.91
CA ALA A 115 -5.45 8.86 -22.28
C ALA A 115 -4.52 9.99 -21.74
N PRO A 116 -3.80 10.72 -22.62
CA PRO A 116 -2.87 11.77 -22.20
C PRO A 116 -3.56 12.89 -21.41
N GLU A 117 -4.85 13.11 -21.65
CA GLU A 117 -5.70 14.07 -20.93
C GLU A 117 -5.80 13.79 -19.42
N LEU A 118 -5.54 12.55 -18.98
CA LEU A 118 -5.53 12.19 -17.56
C LEU A 118 -4.24 12.59 -16.84
N LYS A 119 -3.19 13.01 -17.57
CA LYS A 119 -1.92 13.44 -16.97
C LYS A 119 -2.10 14.72 -16.15
N GLU A 120 -2.83 15.67 -16.71
CA GLU A 120 -3.24 16.93 -16.07
C GLU A 120 -4.75 17.09 -16.26
N PRO A 121 -5.55 16.30 -15.53
CA PRO A 121 -6.98 16.26 -15.74
C PRO A 121 -7.55 17.60 -15.29
N LYS A 122 -8.00 18.40 -16.25
CA LYS A 122 -8.84 19.55 -15.95
C LYS A 122 -10.21 19.02 -15.57
N ASN A 123 -10.76 19.48 -14.45
CA ASN A 123 -12.15 19.19 -14.11
C ASN A 123 -13.04 19.56 -15.32
N ALA A 124 -13.91 18.64 -15.73
CA ALA A 124 -14.77 18.85 -16.90
C ALA A 124 -15.72 20.04 -16.72
N VAL A 125 -15.94 20.43 -15.46
CA VAL A 125 -16.60 21.66 -15.05
C VAL A 125 -15.65 22.44 -14.14
N ALA A 126 -15.50 23.74 -14.38
CA ALA A 126 -14.64 24.60 -13.58
C ALA A 126 -15.05 24.58 -12.09
N SER A 127 -14.03 24.56 -11.22
CA SER A 127 -14.20 24.80 -9.78
C SER A 127 -14.85 26.17 -9.57
N LEU A 128 -15.83 26.25 -8.67
CA LEU A 128 -16.53 27.48 -8.32
C LEU A 128 -15.59 28.50 -7.66
N LEU A 129 -14.49 28.04 -7.07
CA LEU A 129 -13.46 28.89 -6.45
C LEU A 129 -12.34 29.27 -7.42
N GLY A 130 -12.23 28.59 -8.57
CA GLY A 130 -11.18 28.83 -9.56
C GLY A 130 -9.76 28.81 -8.96
N ASP A 131 -8.88 29.64 -9.51
CA ASP A 131 -7.49 29.80 -9.06
C ASP A 131 -7.34 30.62 -7.76
N ASN A 132 -8.44 31.10 -7.18
CA ASN A 132 -8.41 32.03 -6.03
C ASN A 132 -7.96 31.37 -4.71
N LEU A 133 -7.94 30.03 -4.64
CA LEU A 133 -7.41 29.28 -3.51
C LEU A 133 -6.20 28.45 -3.96
N ASN A 134 -5.01 28.91 -3.57
CA ASN A 134 -3.76 28.18 -3.79
C ASN A 134 -3.21 27.69 -2.45
N ILE A 135 -3.07 26.37 -2.31
CA ILE A 135 -2.44 25.74 -1.14
C ILE A 135 -1.09 25.20 -1.61
N THR A 136 -0.02 25.95 -1.33
CA THR A 136 1.34 25.56 -1.71
C THR A 136 1.88 24.52 -0.74
N PRO A 137 2.46 23.39 -1.22
CA PRO A 137 3.10 22.40 -0.36
C PRO A 137 4.21 22.99 0.51
N VAL A 138 4.35 22.48 1.75
CA VAL A 138 5.35 22.95 2.73
C VAL A 138 6.78 22.74 2.23
N LEU A 139 7.01 21.61 1.55
CA LEU A 139 8.27 21.24 0.92
C LEU A 139 7.95 20.64 -0.44
N ASP A 140 8.91 20.71 -1.36
CA ASP A 140 8.84 19.83 -2.52
C ASP A 140 9.05 18.38 -2.07
N VAL A 141 8.50 17.44 -2.85
CA VAL A 141 8.48 16.04 -2.42
C VAL A 141 9.87 15.41 -2.46
N THR A 142 10.71 15.77 -3.41
CA THR A 142 12.08 15.24 -3.51
C THR A 142 12.89 15.67 -2.28
N GLY A 143 12.77 16.94 -1.88
CA GLY A 143 13.37 17.50 -0.68
C GLY A 143 12.87 16.82 0.58
N ALA A 144 11.56 16.60 0.71
CA ALA A 144 10.98 15.89 1.85
C ALA A 144 11.51 14.45 1.98
N LEU A 145 11.66 13.76 0.85
CA LEU A 145 12.20 12.41 0.81
C LEU A 145 13.68 12.38 1.21
N ILE A 146 14.52 13.23 0.60
CA ILE A 146 15.95 13.32 0.94
C ILE A 146 16.12 13.63 2.43
N LEU A 147 15.33 14.58 2.95
CA LEU A 147 15.34 14.94 4.36
C LEU A 147 14.92 13.77 5.26
N ALA A 148 13.87 13.03 4.90
CA ALA A 148 13.45 11.84 5.64
C ALA A 148 14.55 10.77 5.70
N PHE A 149 15.29 10.54 4.61
CA PHE A 149 16.42 9.61 4.56
C PHE A 149 17.58 10.07 5.46
N ILE A 150 18.00 11.33 5.32
CA ILE A 150 19.11 11.88 6.12
C ILE A 150 18.78 11.79 7.60
N LEU A 151 17.59 12.25 8.01
CA LEU A 151 17.18 12.21 9.41
C LEU A 151 17.01 10.78 9.92
N GLY A 152 16.36 9.90 9.15
CA GLY A 152 16.16 8.50 9.52
C GLY A 152 17.48 7.75 9.77
N ILE A 153 18.41 7.82 8.80
CA ILE A 153 19.71 7.13 8.88
C ILE A 153 20.59 7.74 9.97
N CYS A 154 20.68 9.07 10.08
CA CYS A 154 21.49 9.72 11.11
C CYS A 154 20.94 9.47 12.52
N MET A 155 19.62 9.43 12.71
CA MET A 155 19.02 9.06 14.00
C MET A 155 19.38 7.63 14.40
N ALA A 156 19.34 6.69 13.46
CA ALA A 156 19.77 5.32 13.67
C ALA A 156 21.27 5.24 14.04
N ALA A 157 22.13 5.93 13.28
CA ALA A 157 23.58 5.88 13.46
C ALA A 157 24.07 6.57 14.75
N LEU A 158 23.51 7.73 15.08
CA LEU A 158 23.88 8.52 16.25
C LEU A 158 23.16 8.09 17.54
N ASN A 159 22.18 7.20 17.42
CA ASN A 159 21.39 6.70 18.54
C ASN A 159 20.77 7.84 19.36
N THR A 160 19.99 8.75 18.74
CA THR A 160 19.39 9.94 19.39
C THR A 160 17.99 9.65 19.99
N PRO A 161 17.85 9.28 21.28
CA PRO A 161 16.56 8.81 21.83
C PRO A 161 15.48 9.89 21.85
N THR A 162 15.84 11.13 22.16
CA THR A 162 14.89 12.25 22.25
C THR A 162 14.29 12.61 20.89
N LEU A 163 15.14 12.79 19.88
CA LEU A 163 14.68 13.15 18.53
C LEU A 163 13.86 12.02 17.92
N HIS A 164 14.27 10.77 18.16
CA HIS A 164 13.53 9.61 17.73
C HIS A 164 12.12 9.54 18.34
N ARG A 165 11.98 9.78 19.65
CA ARG A 165 10.65 9.86 20.30
C ARG A 165 9.79 10.95 19.67
N ALA A 166 10.33 12.14 19.46
CA ALA A 166 9.62 13.23 18.79
C ALA A 166 9.19 12.86 17.36
N TYR A 167 10.05 12.14 16.61
CA TYR A 167 9.74 11.64 15.27
C TYR A 167 8.65 10.57 15.28
N SER A 168 8.63 9.69 16.28
CA SER A 168 7.57 8.71 16.47
C SER A 168 6.24 9.39 16.82
N GLU A 169 6.23 10.41 17.68
CA GLU A 169 5.03 11.21 17.94
C GLU A 169 4.56 11.97 16.69
N PHE A 170 5.48 12.46 15.86
CA PHE A 170 5.16 13.07 14.57
C PHE A 170 4.55 12.06 13.57
N ARG A 171 5.02 10.81 13.56
CA ARG A 171 4.38 9.69 12.84
C ARG A 171 2.94 9.53 13.30
N ASP A 172 2.69 9.53 14.60
CA ASP A 172 1.35 9.31 15.16
C ASP A 172 0.40 10.46 14.78
N ILE A 173 0.88 11.71 14.80
CA ILE A 173 0.14 12.89 14.29
C ILE A 173 -0.19 12.71 12.81
N THR A 174 0.79 12.28 12.01
CA THR A 174 0.63 12.04 10.56
C THR A 174 -0.41 10.95 10.31
N MET A 175 -0.34 9.85 11.05
CA MET A 175 -1.30 8.75 10.97
C MET A 175 -2.70 9.18 11.41
N LEU A 176 -2.82 10.02 12.44
CA LEU A 176 -4.10 10.57 12.87
C LEU A 176 -4.71 11.46 11.78
N MET A 177 -3.92 12.31 11.13
CA MET A 177 -4.35 13.13 9.98
C MET A 177 -4.85 12.25 8.83
N ILE A 178 -4.12 11.18 8.48
CA ILE A 178 -4.56 10.23 7.45
C ILE A 178 -5.90 9.59 7.86
N LYS A 179 -5.97 9.00 9.07
CA LYS A 179 -7.14 8.25 9.57
C LYS A 179 -8.38 9.13 9.75
N ARG A 180 -8.23 10.39 10.18
CA ARG A 180 -9.35 11.28 10.58
C ARG A 180 -9.70 12.37 9.58
N ALA A 181 -8.77 12.80 8.73
CA ALA A 181 -9.02 13.83 7.73
C ALA A 181 -9.06 13.24 6.31
N ILE A 182 -8.01 12.53 5.88
CA ILE A 182 -7.88 12.08 4.49
C ILE A 182 -8.84 10.93 4.19
N VAL A 183 -8.75 9.84 4.95
CA VAL A 183 -9.50 8.60 4.69
C VAL A 183 -11.02 8.79 4.63
N PRO A 184 -11.66 9.56 5.54
CA PRO A 184 -13.10 9.79 5.48
C PRO A 184 -13.55 10.63 4.27
N LEU A 185 -12.68 11.48 3.74
CA LEU A 185 -12.95 12.38 2.61
C LEU A 185 -12.65 11.72 1.25
N LEU A 186 -11.79 10.68 1.23
CA LEU A 186 -11.42 9.96 0.01
C LEU A 186 -12.62 9.42 -0.80
N PRO A 187 -13.67 8.81 -0.21
CA PRO A 187 -14.82 8.35 -0.99
C PRO A 187 -15.51 9.48 -1.77
N LEU A 188 -15.68 10.66 -1.17
CA LEU A 188 -16.26 11.81 -1.85
C LEU A 188 -15.36 12.31 -2.98
N PHE A 189 -14.04 12.32 -2.74
CA PHE A 189 -13.06 12.71 -3.75
C PHE A 189 -13.06 11.77 -4.95
N ILE A 190 -13.08 10.46 -4.70
CA ILE A 190 -13.15 9.42 -5.72
C ILE A 190 -14.47 9.51 -6.48
N PHE A 191 -15.59 9.71 -5.79
CA PHE A 191 -16.88 9.95 -6.44
C PHE A 191 -16.81 11.12 -7.42
N GLY A 192 -16.29 12.28 -6.98
CA GLY A 192 -16.13 13.45 -7.83
C GLY A 192 -15.19 13.23 -9.01
N THR A 193 -14.12 12.44 -8.82
CA THR A 193 -13.16 12.11 -9.89
C THR A 193 -13.82 11.24 -10.95
N PHE A 194 -14.52 10.17 -10.56
CA PHE A 194 -15.21 9.28 -11.50
C PHE A 194 -16.42 9.94 -12.15
N LEU A 195 -17.12 10.83 -11.44
CA LEU A 195 -18.16 11.68 -12.00
C LEU A 195 -17.62 12.57 -13.13
N ASN A 196 -16.53 13.29 -12.87
CA ASN A 196 -15.88 14.13 -13.88
C ASN A 196 -15.38 13.32 -15.07
N MET A 197 -14.72 12.18 -14.82
CA MET A 197 -14.17 11.30 -15.85
C MET A 197 -15.25 10.64 -16.71
N SER A 198 -16.40 10.34 -16.12
CA SER A 198 -17.55 9.82 -16.87
C SER A 198 -18.21 10.92 -17.70
N TYR A 199 -18.38 12.11 -17.12
CA TYR A 199 -18.95 13.25 -17.83
C TYR A 199 -18.06 13.72 -19.00
N SER A 200 -16.73 13.60 -18.89
CA SER A 200 -15.79 13.88 -19.98
C SER A 200 -15.68 12.76 -21.02
N GLY A 201 -16.38 11.63 -20.84
CA GLY A 201 -16.35 10.49 -21.77
C GLY A 201 -15.12 9.58 -21.65
N GLN A 202 -14.24 9.82 -20.67
CA GLN A 202 -12.98 9.08 -20.51
C GLN A 202 -13.15 7.75 -19.76
N ILE A 203 -14.25 7.55 -19.03
CA ILE A 203 -14.42 6.41 -18.12
C ILE A 203 -14.37 5.04 -18.80
N ALA A 204 -14.94 4.90 -20.01
CA ALA A 204 -14.97 3.62 -20.71
C ALA A 204 -13.54 3.16 -21.08
N LEU A 205 -12.69 4.10 -21.48
CA LEU A 205 -11.28 3.87 -21.77
C LEU A 205 -10.54 3.39 -20.52
N VAL A 206 -10.74 4.11 -19.41
CA VAL A 206 -10.11 3.77 -18.12
C VAL A 206 -10.52 2.37 -17.67
N ILE A 207 -11.82 2.06 -17.61
CA ILE A 207 -12.29 0.71 -17.21
C ILE A 207 -11.66 -0.38 -18.08
N LYS A 208 -11.58 -0.16 -19.40
CA LYS A 208 -10.99 -1.14 -20.34
C LYS A 208 -9.52 -1.43 -20.05
N VAL A 209 -8.71 -0.39 -19.80
CA VAL A 209 -7.29 -0.55 -19.43
C VAL A 209 -7.20 -1.26 -18.07
N MET A 210 -8.06 -0.89 -17.13
CA MET A 210 -7.99 -1.36 -15.75
C MET A 210 -8.29 -2.84 -15.57
N ILE A 211 -9.27 -3.38 -16.31
CA ILE A 211 -9.55 -4.82 -16.30
C ILE A 211 -8.32 -5.63 -16.74
N LYS A 212 -7.60 -5.17 -17.78
CA LYS A 212 -6.38 -5.82 -18.27
C LYS A 212 -5.28 -5.82 -17.21
N VAL A 213 -5.09 -4.69 -16.52
CA VAL A 213 -4.05 -4.54 -15.48
C VAL A 213 -4.40 -5.34 -14.23
N ILE A 214 -5.67 -5.40 -13.85
CA ILE A 214 -6.16 -6.25 -12.75
C ILE A 214 -5.83 -7.71 -13.06
N LEU A 215 -6.16 -8.20 -14.26
CA LEU A 215 -5.87 -9.58 -14.65
C LEU A 215 -4.38 -9.92 -14.56
N VAL A 216 -3.52 -9.06 -15.12
CA VAL A 216 -2.05 -9.24 -15.04
C VAL A 216 -1.58 -9.23 -13.58
N SER A 217 -2.08 -8.30 -12.76
CA SER A 217 -1.70 -8.19 -11.35
C SER A 217 -2.08 -9.42 -10.55
N VAL A 218 -3.29 -9.96 -10.76
CA VAL A 218 -3.74 -11.20 -10.10
C VAL A 218 -2.83 -12.37 -10.49
N ILE A 219 -2.52 -12.53 -11.77
CA ILE A 219 -1.60 -13.58 -12.24
C ILE A 219 -0.23 -13.42 -11.57
N LEU A 220 0.32 -12.20 -11.54
CA LEU A 220 1.60 -11.93 -10.90
C LEU A 220 1.61 -12.25 -9.40
N THR A 221 0.52 -11.98 -8.68
CA THR A 221 0.43 -12.35 -7.27
C THR A 221 0.44 -13.87 -7.05
N VAL A 222 -0.22 -14.64 -7.92
CA VAL A 222 -0.18 -16.11 -7.87
C VAL A 222 1.22 -16.63 -8.18
N VAL A 223 1.88 -16.08 -9.22
CA VAL A 223 3.27 -16.42 -9.57
C VAL A 223 4.22 -16.09 -8.41
N LEU A 224 4.05 -14.95 -7.75
CA LEU A 224 4.84 -14.57 -6.59
C LEU A 224 4.71 -15.60 -5.47
N LEU A 225 3.50 -16.04 -5.13
CA LEU A 225 3.30 -17.08 -4.10
C LEU A 225 3.97 -18.40 -4.48
N LEU A 226 3.84 -18.83 -5.74
CA LEU A 226 4.50 -20.04 -6.22
C LEU A 226 6.04 -19.95 -6.09
N LEU A 227 6.62 -18.81 -6.45
CA LEU A 227 8.06 -18.57 -6.32
C LEU A 227 8.50 -18.54 -4.85
N GLN A 228 7.79 -17.80 -4.00
CA GLN A 228 8.07 -17.71 -2.56
C GLN A 228 8.04 -19.10 -1.90
N TYR A 229 7.01 -19.90 -2.19
CA TYR A 229 6.90 -21.25 -1.63
C TYR A 229 7.88 -22.24 -2.24
N THR A 230 8.28 -22.07 -3.50
CA THR A 230 9.35 -22.88 -4.11
C THR A 230 10.68 -22.63 -3.40
N VAL A 231 11.04 -21.37 -3.17
CA VAL A 231 12.26 -21.01 -2.43
C VAL A 231 12.18 -21.48 -0.98
N ALA A 232 11.07 -21.22 -0.29
CA ALA A 232 10.89 -21.64 1.10
C ALA A 232 10.91 -23.17 1.23
N GLY A 233 10.29 -23.89 0.29
CA GLY A 233 10.27 -25.35 0.23
C GLY A 233 11.65 -25.95 -0.01
N ALA A 234 12.46 -25.34 -0.88
CA ALA A 234 13.84 -25.75 -1.10
C ALA A 234 14.72 -25.58 0.15
N ILE A 235 14.56 -24.46 0.88
CA ILE A 235 15.32 -24.18 2.11
C ILE A 235 14.86 -25.10 3.25
N ALA A 236 13.56 -25.17 3.50
CA ALA A 236 12.96 -25.95 4.59
C ALA A 236 12.85 -27.45 4.30
N LYS A 237 13.23 -27.88 3.08
CA LYS A 237 13.10 -29.26 2.59
C LYS A 237 11.66 -29.80 2.69
N VAL A 238 10.68 -28.97 2.35
CA VAL A 238 9.26 -29.32 2.30
C VAL A 238 8.69 -29.16 0.90
N ASN A 239 7.64 -29.89 0.58
CA ASN A 239 6.97 -29.76 -0.71
C ASN A 239 6.27 -28.38 -0.82
N PRO A 240 6.60 -27.55 -1.84
CA PRO A 240 6.13 -26.17 -1.93
C PRO A 240 4.62 -26.08 -2.14
N PHE A 241 4.02 -26.97 -2.93
CA PHE A 241 2.57 -26.98 -3.20
C PHE A 241 1.78 -27.39 -1.96
N THR A 242 2.29 -28.37 -1.20
CA THR A 242 1.67 -28.77 0.07
C THR A 242 1.75 -27.64 1.10
N ALA A 243 2.91 -26.98 1.18
CA ALA A 243 3.11 -25.87 2.09
C ALA A 243 2.23 -24.66 1.76
N LEU A 244 2.08 -24.33 0.47
CA LEU A 244 1.17 -23.29 0.00
C LEU A 244 -0.30 -23.68 0.26
N GLY A 245 -0.69 -24.92 -0.03
CA GLY A 245 -2.05 -25.43 0.20
C GLY A 245 -2.47 -25.34 1.67
N ARG A 246 -1.56 -25.55 2.62
CA ARG A 246 -1.82 -25.40 4.06
C ARG A 246 -2.11 -23.95 4.48
N MET A 247 -1.76 -22.95 3.67
CA MET A 247 -2.12 -21.55 3.91
C MET A 247 -3.47 -21.13 3.35
N ALA A 248 -4.21 -22.02 2.65
CA ALA A 248 -5.46 -21.66 1.99
C ALA A 248 -6.46 -20.95 2.94
N LYS A 249 -6.56 -21.40 4.20
CA LYS A 249 -7.44 -20.76 5.21
C LYS A 249 -7.02 -19.32 5.51
N ALA A 250 -5.72 -19.03 5.60
CA ALA A 250 -5.21 -17.68 5.80
C ALA A 250 -5.47 -16.81 4.56
N TYR A 251 -5.20 -17.34 3.36
CA TYR A 251 -5.48 -16.65 2.10
C TYR A 251 -6.96 -16.23 1.99
N PHE A 252 -7.89 -17.18 2.17
CA PHE A 252 -9.33 -16.89 2.05
C PHE A 252 -9.85 -16.00 3.20
N THR A 253 -9.29 -16.11 4.40
CA THR A 253 -9.61 -15.17 5.49
C THR A 253 -9.20 -13.75 5.12
N ALA A 254 -7.96 -13.54 4.68
CA ALA A 254 -7.48 -12.22 4.27
C ALA A 254 -8.19 -11.70 3.00
N LEU A 255 -8.61 -12.60 2.12
CA LEU A 255 -9.44 -12.24 0.96
C LEU A 255 -10.80 -11.68 1.40
N GLY A 256 -11.38 -12.21 2.48
CA GLY A 256 -12.65 -11.73 3.03
C GLY A 256 -12.51 -10.49 3.93
N THR A 257 -11.43 -10.39 4.71
CA THR A 257 -11.24 -9.29 5.67
C THR A 257 -10.52 -8.07 5.08
N ALA A 258 -9.74 -8.28 4.00
CA ALA A 258 -8.80 -7.31 3.45
C ALA A 258 -7.81 -6.72 4.48
N SER A 259 -7.56 -7.41 5.60
CA SER A 259 -6.63 -6.98 6.66
C SER A 259 -5.64 -8.08 7.03
N SER A 260 -4.34 -7.74 6.99
CA SER A 260 -3.28 -8.63 7.49
C SER A 260 -3.36 -8.79 9.00
N ALA A 261 -3.55 -7.69 9.73
CA ALA A 261 -3.64 -7.68 11.20
C ALA A 261 -4.79 -8.56 11.71
N ALA A 262 -5.98 -8.43 11.12
CA ALA A 262 -7.13 -9.27 11.48
C ALA A 262 -6.93 -10.77 11.16
N THR A 263 -6.00 -11.10 10.27
CA THR A 263 -5.74 -12.46 9.82
C THR A 263 -4.60 -13.15 10.59
N ILE A 264 -3.85 -12.41 11.41
CA ILE A 264 -2.71 -12.93 12.21
C ILE A 264 -3.03 -14.26 12.93
N PRO A 265 -4.16 -14.42 13.66
CA PRO A 265 -4.43 -15.68 14.37
C PRO A 265 -4.57 -16.88 13.43
N VAL A 266 -5.18 -16.69 12.26
CA VAL A 266 -5.37 -17.74 11.25
C VAL A 266 -4.05 -18.05 10.55
N THR A 267 -3.30 -17.02 10.18
CA THR A 267 -1.96 -17.17 9.56
C THR A 267 -1.01 -17.90 10.49
N TYR A 268 -1.02 -17.57 11.79
CA TYR A 268 -0.24 -18.27 12.81
C TYR A 268 -0.55 -19.77 12.82
N GLN A 269 -1.83 -20.15 12.90
CA GLN A 269 -2.23 -21.56 12.90
C GLN A 269 -1.82 -22.29 11.61
N CYS A 270 -1.96 -21.64 10.44
CA CYS A 270 -1.53 -22.22 9.18
C CYS A 270 -0.01 -22.42 9.13
N ALA A 271 0.78 -21.46 9.63
CA ALA A 271 2.23 -21.58 9.74
C ALA A 271 2.63 -22.73 10.70
N ARG A 272 1.93 -22.89 11.83
CA ARG A 272 2.14 -24.04 12.73
C ARG A 272 1.86 -25.38 12.06
N ASN A 273 0.78 -25.47 11.28
CA ASN A 273 0.46 -26.66 10.48
C ASN A 273 1.49 -26.93 9.37
N ASN A 274 2.27 -25.91 9.01
CA ASN A 274 3.42 -26.01 8.10
C ASN A 274 4.72 -26.45 8.78
N GLY A 275 4.71 -26.74 10.08
CA GLY A 275 5.89 -27.20 10.81
C GLY A 275 6.75 -26.08 11.38
N VAL A 276 6.28 -24.83 11.33
CA VAL A 276 6.93 -23.70 12.03
C VAL A 276 6.73 -23.85 13.54
N SER A 277 7.78 -23.64 14.33
CA SER A 277 7.71 -23.72 15.78
C SER A 277 6.82 -22.62 16.37
N ALA A 278 6.31 -22.84 17.59
CA ALA A 278 5.43 -21.88 18.27
C ALA A 278 6.08 -20.51 18.42
N GLU A 279 7.36 -20.53 18.76
CA GLU A 279 8.18 -19.36 19.04
C GLU A 279 8.46 -18.56 17.78
N ILE A 280 8.88 -19.23 16.69
CA ILE A 280 9.15 -18.55 15.43
C ILE A 280 7.85 -18.01 14.83
N ALA A 281 6.77 -18.79 14.81
CA ALA A 281 5.49 -18.33 14.28
C ALA A 281 4.94 -17.14 15.07
N GLY A 282 5.10 -17.14 16.41
CA GLY A 282 4.61 -16.07 17.27
C GLY A 282 5.36 -14.76 17.10
N PHE A 283 6.59 -14.84 16.60
CA PHE A 283 7.43 -13.68 16.29
C PHE A 283 7.28 -13.22 14.83
N THR A 284 7.46 -14.13 13.86
CA THR A 284 7.55 -13.78 12.44
C THR A 284 6.20 -13.37 11.85
N ILE A 285 5.09 -14.02 12.23
CA ILE A 285 3.79 -13.71 11.62
C ILE A 285 3.30 -12.30 11.96
N PRO A 286 3.28 -11.85 13.24
CA PRO A 286 2.86 -10.47 13.54
C PRO A 286 3.80 -9.42 12.93
N LEU A 287 5.11 -9.68 12.94
CA LEU A 287 6.09 -8.79 12.34
C LEU A 287 5.86 -8.65 10.82
N CYS A 288 5.79 -9.77 10.09
CA CYS A 288 5.60 -9.77 8.64
C CYS A 288 4.25 -9.20 8.21
N ALA A 289 3.19 -9.38 9.01
CA ALA A 289 1.89 -8.77 8.76
C ALA A 289 1.95 -7.22 8.64
N THR A 290 3.01 -6.61 9.18
CA THR A 290 3.29 -5.18 9.07
C THR A 290 4.31 -4.88 7.97
N ILE A 291 5.45 -5.60 7.94
CA ILE A 291 6.61 -5.21 7.12
C ILE A 291 6.70 -5.89 5.75
N HIS A 292 5.92 -6.94 5.50
CA HIS A 292 5.99 -7.73 4.28
C HIS A 292 4.76 -7.49 3.39
N LEU A 293 4.92 -6.60 2.42
CA LEU A 293 3.85 -6.13 1.55
C LEU A 293 4.10 -6.46 0.07
N GLY A 294 4.60 -7.67 -0.22
CA GLY A 294 4.97 -8.10 -1.57
C GLY A 294 3.81 -8.10 -2.59
N GLY A 295 2.64 -8.61 -2.20
CA GLY A 295 1.44 -8.59 -3.03
C GLY A 295 0.88 -7.18 -3.24
N SER A 296 0.98 -6.32 -2.23
CA SER A 296 0.65 -4.90 -2.37
C SER A 296 1.58 -4.18 -3.33
N THR A 297 2.88 -4.44 -3.24
CA THR A 297 3.91 -3.89 -4.13
C THR A 297 3.68 -4.30 -5.58
N VAL A 298 3.35 -5.57 -5.86
CA VAL A 298 2.97 -6.03 -7.21
C VAL A 298 1.86 -5.16 -7.79
N LYS A 299 0.76 -4.98 -7.05
CA LYS A 299 -0.37 -4.18 -7.53
C LYS A 299 0.01 -2.72 -7.75
N ILE A 300 0.66 -2.09 -6.76
CA ILE A 300 1.02 -0.67 -6.83
C ILE A 300 1.97 -0.42 -8.01
N THR A 301 2.99 -1.26 -8.18
CA THR A 301 3.93 -1.14 -9.29
C THR A 301 3.25 -1.39 -10.64
N ALA A 302 2.39 -2.41 -10.76
CA ALA A 302 1.65 -2.70 -11.97
C ALA A 302 0.70 -1.55 -12.34
N PHE A 303 -0.10 -1.06 -11.40
CA PHE A 303 -1.00 0.06 -11.67
C PHE A 303 -0.24 1.34 -12.00
N ALA A 304 0.86 1.64 -11.31
CA ALA A 304 1.66 2.83 -11.60
C ALA A 304 2.24 2.80 -13.02
N LEU A 305 2.79 1.66 -13.46
CA LEU A 305 3.30 1.49 -14.82
C LEU A 305 2.20 1.59 -15.88
N ALA A 306 1.03 1.01 -15.61
CA ALA A 306 -0.11 1.13 -16.52
C ALA A 306 -0.61 2.57 -16.65
N VAL A 307 -0.70 3.31 -15.54
CA VAL A 307 -1.08 4.73 -15.55
C VAL A 307 -0.04 5.57 -16.28
N LEU A 308 1.25 5.37 -16.02
CA LEU A 308 2.33 6.05 -16.73
C LEU A 308 2.25 5.81 -18.23
N GLN A 309 2.05 4.56 -18.65
CA GLN A 309 1.93 4.23 -20.07
C GLN A 309 0.67 4.82 -20.71
N MET A 310 -0.49 4.67 -20.07
CA MET A 310 -1.76 5.20 -20.57
C MET A 310 -1.73 6.72 -20.69
N THR A 311 -1.07 7.42 -19.76
CA THR A 311 -0.92 8.89 -19.79
C THR A 311 0.22 9.37 -20.70
N GLY A 312 0.95 8.47 -21.35
CA GLY A 312 2.09 8.80 -22.20
C GLY A 312 3.30 9.34 -21.43
N GLN A 313 3.35 9.15 -20.11
CA GLN A 313 4.48 9.55 -19.29
C GLN A 313 5.61 8.54 -19.42
N SER A 314 6.75 8.96 -19.98
CA SER A 314 7.94 8.14 -19.99
C SER A 314 8.54 8.05 -18.58
N VAL A 315 8.91 6.83 -18.18
CA VAL A 315 9.61 6.59 -16.93
C VAL A 315 10.89 5.83 -17.24
N THR A 316 12.02 6.35 -16.75
CA THR A 316 13.29 5.64 -16.88
C THR A 316 13.31 4.47 -15.90
N PHE A 317 14.09 3.43 -16.23
CA PHE A 317 14.34 2.34 -15.30
C PHE A 317 14.84 2.85 -13.94
N GLY A 318 15.79 3.80 -13.94
CA GLY A 318 16.33 4.38 -12.71
C GLY A 318 15.26 5.03 -11.82
N LYS A 319 14.30 5.76 -12.42
CA LYS A 319 13.19 6.36 -11.67
C LYS A 319 12.26 5.27 -11.11
N MET A 320 11.90 4.25 -11.88
CA MET A 320 11.08 3.15 -11.33
C MET A 320 11.81 2.31 -10.28
N ALA A 321 13.11 2.05 -10.46
CA ALA A 321 13.92 1.31 -9.51
C ALA A 321 13.96 2.01 -8.15
N MET A 322 14.23 3.32 -8.15
CA MET A 322 14.19 4.11 -6.92
C MET A 322 12.79 4.14 -6.32
N ALA A 323 11.73 4.28 -7.13
CA ALA A 323 10.36 4.24 -6.65
C ALA A 323 10.04 2.93 -5.93
N ILE A 324 10.47 1.78 -6.46
CA ILE A 324 10.29 0.45 -5.85
C ILE A 324 11.05 0.34 -4.52
N ILE A 325 12.29 0.85 -4.46
CA ILE A 325 13.10 0.85 -3.24
C ILE A 325 12.43 1.68 -2.14
N ILE A 326 12.05 2.92 -2.45
CA ILE A 326 11.37 3.82 -1.51
C ILE A 326 10.02 3.23 -1.08
N LEU A 327 9.29 2.63 -2.02
CA LEU A 327 8.03 1.95 -1.74
C LEU A 327 8.25 0.84 -0.72
N GLY A 328 9.25 -0.04 -0.92
CA GLY A 328 9.57 -1.10 0.04
C GLY A 328 9.86 -0.57 1.46
N ILE A 329 10.56 0.56 1.57
CA ILE A 329 10.87 1.19 2.87
C ILE A 329 9.60 1.77 3.50
N THR A 330 8.81 2.49 2.71
CA THR A 330 7.58 3.14 3.16
C THR A 330 6.53 2.12 3.61
N MET A 331 6.54 0.94 2.99
CA MET A 331 5.66 -0.17 3.33
C MET A 331 5.90 -0.74 4.74
N VAL A 332 7.10 -0.57 5.32
CA VAL A 332 7.35 -0.93 6.73
C VAL A 332 6.45 -0.15 7.70
N ALA A 333 6.06 1.07 7.32
CA ALA A 333 5.18 1.93 8.09
C ALA A 333 3.70 1.87 7.65
N ALA A 334 3.37 1.01 6.68
CA ALA A 334 2.00 0.90 6.21
C ALA A 334 1.13 0.13 7.22
N PRO A 335 -0.05 0.64 7.59
CA PRO A 335 -0.91 -0.06 8.52
C PRO A 335 -1.52 -1.31 7.85
N GLY A 336 -1.62 -2.40 8.61
CA GLY A 336 -2.15 -3.71 8.16
C GLY A 336 -3.67 -3.78 7.97
N VAL A 337 -4.29 -2.67 7.58
CA VAL A 337 -5.73 -2.45 7.45
C VAL A 337 -6.12 -2.15 5.99
N PRO A 338 -7.40 -2.30 5.59
CA PRO A 338 -7.82 -2.07 4.21
C PRO A 338 -7.45 -0.67 3.71
N GLY A 339 -6.79 -0.59 2.56
CA GLY A 339 -6.30 0.65 1.96
C GLY A 339 -5.04 1.24 2.61
N GLY A 340 -4.48 0.63 3.65
CA GLY A 340 -3.31 1.14 4.36
C GLY A 340 -2.06 1.29 3.48
N ALA A 341 -1.79 0.30 2.63
CA ALA A 341 -0.64 0.33 1.74
C ALA A 341 -0.73 1.41 0.65
N ILE A 342 -1.90 1.67 0.06
CA ILE A 342 -2.03 2.74 -0.94
C ILE A 342 -1.99 4.13 -0.30
N ALA A 343 -2.44 4.27 0.95
CA ALA A 343 -2.25 5.48 1.74
C ALA A 343 -0.77 5.74 2.00
N ALA A 344 -0.01 4.72 2.42
CA ALA A 344 1.43 4.83 2.61
C ALA A 344 2.18 5.11 1.29
N ALA A 345 1.72 4.55 0.18
CA ALA A 345 2.32 4.77 -1.15
C ALA A 345 2.08 6.18 -1.73
N GLN A 346 1.25 7.03 -1.10
CA GLN A 346 0.91 8.36 -1.60
C GLN A 346 2.17 9.19 -1.91
N GLY A 347 3.14 9.19 -1.00
CA GLY A 347 4.39 9.92 -1.18
C GLY A 347 5.23 9.44 -2.37
N VAL A 348 5.22 8.14 -2.64
CA VAL A 348 5.93 7.57 -3.79
C VAL A 348 5.19 7.89 -5.09
N LEU A 349 3.87 7.72 -5.13
CA LEU A 349 3.07 7.89 -6.35
C LEU A 349 2.97 9.35 -6.77
N MET A 350 2.46 10.20 -5.89
CA MET A 350 2.27 11.61 -6.22
C MET A 350 3.60 12.35 -6.24
N GLY A 351 4.44 12.03 -5.27
CA GLY A 351 5.63 12.80 -5.01
C GLY A 351 6.83 12.43 -5.85
N PHE A 352 7.15 11.14 -5.91
CA PHE A 352 8.33 10.67 -6.63
C PHE A 352 8.01 10.36 -8.10
N LEU A 353 6.87 9.70 -8.36
CA LEU A 353 6.44 9.42 -9.74
C LEU A 353 5.76 10.62 -10.41
N GLY A 354 5.27 11.59 -9.64
CA GLY A 354 4.68 12.84 -10.15
C GLY A 354 3.20 12.71 -10.49
N PHE A 355 2.46 11.81 -9.83
CA PHE A 355 1.03 11.63 -10.12
C PHE A 355 0.23 12.82 -9.59
N SER A 356 -0.70 13.32 -10.40
CA SER A 356 -1.68 14.31 -9.94
C SER A 356 -2.61 13.71 -8.87
N PRO A 357 -3.30 14.53 -8.06
CA PRO A 357 -4.30 14.04 -7.10
C PRO A 357 -5.38 13.15 -7.72
N GLU A 358 -5.75 13.40 -8.96
CA GLU A 358 -6.74 12.63 -9.72
C GLU A 358 -6.16 11.29 -10.18
N LEU A 359 -4.90 11.27 -10.65
CA LEU A 359 -4.20 10.02 -10.93
C LEU A 359 -4.01 9.19 -9.66
N TYR A 360 -3.74 9.83 -8.51
CA TYR A 360 -3.71 9.15 -7.23
C TYR A 360 -5.09 8.62 -6.83
N SER A 361 -6.17 9.38 -7.05
CA SER A 361 -7.55 8.90 -6.83
C SER A 361 -7.85 7.66 -7.65
N LEU A 362 -7.43 7.67 -8.92
CA LEU A 362 -7.54 6.52 -9.80
C LEU A 362 -6.74 5.35 -9.21
N MET A 363 -5.49 5.55 -8.80
CA MET A 363 -4.68 4.53 -8.13
C MET A 363 -5.35 3.96 -6.88
N VAL A 364 -5.92 4.81 -6.02
CA VAL A 364 -6.67 4.39 -4.82
C VAL A 364 -7.86 3.54 -5.20
N ALA A 365 -8.69 4.00 -6.14
CA ALA A 365 -9.85 3.26 -6.61
C ALA A 365 -9.48 1.85 -7.11
N LEU A 366 -8.42 1.76 -7.92
CA LEU A 366 -7.94 0.51 -8.50
C LEU A 366 -7.36 -0.44 -7.47
N TYR A 367 -6.51 0.11 -6.60
CA TYR A 367 -5.85 -0.66 -5.57
C TYR A 367 -6.87 -1.23 -4.58
N VAL A 368 -7.80 -0.38 -4.13
CA VAL A 368 -8.81 -0.73 -3.14
C VAL A 368 -9.75 -1.81 -3.70
N ALA A 369 -10.19 -1.69 -4.95
CA ALA A 369 -11.09 -2.67 -5.58
C ALA A 369 -10.59 -4.12 -5.54
N ILE A 370 -9.28 -4.32 -5.57
CA ILE A 370 -8.64 -5.64 -5.48
C ILE A 370 -7.71 -5.74 -4.26
N ASP A 371 -8.01 -4.99 -3.20
CA ASP A 371 -7.08 -4.88 -2.08
C ASP A 371 -6.82 -6.24 -1.44
N SER A 372 -7.93 -6.91 -1.17
CA SER A 372 -8.02 -8.22 -0.55
C SER A 372 -7.14 -9.30 -1.20
N ILE A 373 -6.95 -9.27 -2.52
CA ILE A 373 -6.06 -10.22 -3.22
C ILE A 373 -4.59 -9.97 -2.85
N GLY A 374 -4.20 -8.69 -2.80
CA GLY A 374 -2.87 -8.30 -2.34
C GLY A 374 -2.64 -8.67 -0.88
N THR A 375 -3.61 -8.38 -0.01
CA THR A 375 -3.55 -8.76 1.41
C THR A 375 -3.47 -10.28 1.58
N ALA A 376 -4.27 -11.04 0.86
CA ALA A 376 -4.23 -12.50 0.87
C ALA A 376 -2.86 -13.03 0.42
N THR A 377 -2.24 -12.39 -0.56
CA THR A 377 -0.88 -12.68 -1.03
C THR A 377 0.16 -12.36 0.04
N ASN A 378 0.06 -11.22 0.72
CA ASN A 378 0.98 -10.83 1.79
C ASN A 378 0.95 -11.85 2.94
N VAL A 379 -0.23 -12.12 3.51
CA VAL A 379 -0.35 -13.05 4.67
C VAL A 379 0.06 -14.48 4.32
N THR A 380 -0.11 -14.88 3.07
CA THR A 380 0.32 -16.21 2.60
C THR A 380 1.84 -16.23 2.46
N GLY A 381 2.43 -15.18 1.90
CA GLY A 381 3.88 -15.02 1.83
C GLY A 381 4.55 -14.92 3.20
N ASP A 382 3.87 -14.38 4.23
CA ASP A 382 4.37 -14.38 5.62
C ASP A 382 4.63 -15.79 6.14
N GLY A 383 3.79 -16.75 5.74
CA GLY A 383 3.99 -18.17 6.03
C GLY A 383 5.25 -18.74 5.37
N ALA A 384 5.57 -18.31 4.14
CA ALA A 384 6.80 -18.69 3.47
C ALA A 384 8.04 -18.13 4.18
N ILE A 385 7.99 -16.87 4.61
CA ILE A 385 9.07 -16.26 5.40
C ILE A 385 9.23 -16.98 6.74
N ALA A 386 8.14 -17.29 7.44
CA ALA A 386 8.18 -18.03 8.70
C ALA A 386 8.82 -19.42 8.55
N LEU A 387 8.56 -20.12 7.43
CA LEU A 387 9.22 -21.39 7.12
C LEU A 387 10.74 -21.24 6.93
N VAL A 388 11.17 -20.21 6.18
CA VAL A 388 12.59 -19.92 5.97
C VAL A 388 13.26 -19.59 7.29
N VAL A 389 12.71 -18.64 8.06
CA VAL A 389 13.25 -18.20 9.35
C VAL A 389 13.32 -19.37 10.33
N ASN A 390 12.28 -20.20 10.41
CA ASN A 390 12.26 -21.39 11.27
C ASN A 390 13.40 -22.35 10.96
N THR A 391 13.65 -22.59 9.66
CA THR A 391 14.71 -23.48 9.22
C THR A 391 16.09 -22.90 9.55
N LEU A 392 16.31 -21.62 9.24
CA LEU A 392 17.57 -20.94 9.54
C LEU A 392 17.84 -20.89 11.05
N ALA A 393 16.80 -20.71 11.86
CA ALA A 393 16.87 -20.61 13.31
C ALA A 393 16.89 -21.97 14.05
N GLY A 394 16.80 -23.10 13.33
CA GLY A 394 16.69 -24.41 13.98
C GLY A 394 15.47 -24.54 14.90
N GLY A 395 14.40 -23.77 14.63
CA GLY A 395 13.16 -23.79 15.39
C GLY A 395 13.13 -22.96 16.68
N SER A 396 14.20 -22.24 17.05
CA SER A 396 14.20 -21.36 18.25
C SER A 396 14.97 -20.06 18.02
N LEU A 397 14.48 -18.98 18.63
CA LEU A 397 15.14 -17.67 18.69
C LEU A 397 16.29 -17.66 19.72
N GLY A 398 16.41 -18.70 20.55
CA GLY A 398 17.45 -18.83 21.56
C GLY A 398 17.47 -17.67 22.56
N ASN A 399 18.67 -17.20 22.91
CA ASN A 399 18.88 -16.11 23.89
C ASN A 399 18.32 -14.75 23.43
N GLU A 400 17.92 -14.61 22.16
CA GLU A 400 17.42 -13.35 21.62
C GLU A 400 15.90 -13.20 21.69
N LYS A 401 15.18 -14.23 22.16
CA LYS A 401 13.71 -14.25 22.22
C LYS A 401 13.11 -12.99 22.83
N GLY A 402 13.62 -12.55 23.99
CA GLY A 402 13.10 -11.37 24.68
C GLY A 402 13.24 -10.08 23.87
N LYS A 403 14.37 -9.89 23.17
CA LYS A 403 14.60 -8.71 22.31
C LYS A 403 13.74 -8.77 21.06
N ALA A 404 13.68 -9.93 20.40
CA ALA A 404 12.92 -10.11 19.17
C ALA A 404 11.41 -9.89 19.40
N MET A 405 10.84 -10.44 20.47
CA MET A 405 9.42 -10.26 20.79
C MET A 405 9.07 -8.82 21.14
N ALA A 406 9.89 -8.15 21.97
CA ALA A 406 9.63 -6.75 22.35
C ALA A 406 9.65 -5.80 21.14
N THR A 407 10.57 -5.99 20.20
CA THR A 407 10.62 -5.15 18.99
C THR A 407 9.47 -5.46 18.03
N ALA A 408 9.07 -6.72 17.88
CA ALA A 408 7.91 -7.09 17.07
C ALA A 408 6.60 -6.50 17.63
N GLU A 409 6.40 -6.55 18.94
CA GLU A 409 5.24 -5.93 19.61
C GLU A 409 5.22 -4.41 19.39
N THR A 410 6.37 -3.75 19.49
CA THR A 410 6.47 -2.30 19.22
C THR A 410 6.06 -1.97 17.79
N MET A 411 6.55 -2.74 16.80
CA MET A 411 6.21 -2.52 15.39
C MET A 411 4.73 -2.78 15.08
N VAL A 412 4.14 -3.81 15.69
CA VAL A 412 2.71 -4.10 15.53
C VAL A 412 1.85 -3.00 16.17
N SER A 413 2.19 -2.57 17.38
CA SER A 413 1.43 -1.53 18.09
C SER A 413 1.44 -0.17 17.39
N ALA A 414 2.48 0.14 16.61
CA ALA A 414 2.56 1.34 15.79
C ALA A 414 1.69 1.29 14.51
N SER A 415 1.21 0.10 14.13
CA SER A 415 0.44 -0.13 12.90
C SER A 415 -1.09 -0.16 13.10
N ASP A 416 -1.54 -0.36 14.34
CA ASP A 416 -2.95 -0.26 14.77
C ASP A 416 -3.41 1.21 14.90
#